data_AF-A0A2E6C8P4-F1
#
_entry.id   AF-A0A2E6C8P4-F1
#
_cell.length_a   1.000
_cell.length_b   1.000
_cell.length_c   1.000
_cell.angle_alpha   90.00
_cell.angle_beta   90.00
_cell.angle_gamma   90.00
#
_symmetry.space_group_name_H-M   'P 1'
#
loop_
_entity.id
_entity.type
_entity.pdbx_description
1 polymer ?
#
loop_
_entity_poly.entity_id
_entity_poly.type
_entity_poly.pdbx_seq_one_letter_code
_entity_poly.pdbx_strand_id
1 'polypeptide(L)'
;MSEALSYHDGLIEQGYTEEEAVEHTLRYFPDFSLDGRKPDPAPPPGFDFIPSESKPEDEAAQPLVDLDVLKFKAGKFFDKSRKWVKDNQKIVYSASGILVALVIIYMVFQIPASTHPIEGSWTKADGQIFEFDMDGTFDDGTGNDATWEIDGDELIIVSTVGDGDDATEIKQTLKQGFSDDEKAMWIMWVGLEINGEDASSEVENTCILVIKDSSSYSEDASKYISKRPSWCE
;
A
#
# COMPACT_ATOMS: atom_id res chain seq x y z
N MET A 1 -23.53 16.26 -28.33
CA MET A 1 -24.43 15.73 -27.28
C MET A 1 -24.70 16.85 -26.30
N SER A 2 -25.88 16.90 -25.68
CA SER A 2 -26.14 17.90 -24.65
C SER A 2 -25.35 17.56 -23.38
N GLU A 3 -24.91 18.59 -22.66
CA GLU A 3 -24.14 18.43 -21.41
C GLU A 3 -24.91 17.61 -20.37
N ALA A 4 -26.23 17.77 -20.33
CA ALA A 4 -27.12 17.00 -19.46
C ALA A 4 -27.18 15.49 -19.80
N LEU A 5 -27.12 15.12 -21.09
CA LEU A 5 -27.04 13.71 -21.50
C LEU A 5 -25.69 13.10 -21.11
N SER A 6 -24.59 13.85 -21.32
CA SER A 6 -23.26 13.36 -20.92
C SER A 6 -23.12 13.19 -19.41
N TYR A 7 -23.79 14.03 -18.61
CA TYR A 7 -23.82 13.91 -17.16
C TYR A 7 -24.65 12.70 -16.71
N HIS A 8 -25.83 12.51 -17.31
CA HIS A 8 -26.69 11.36 -17.07
C HIS A 8 -25.98 10.03 -17.39
N ASP A 9 -25.38 9.92 -18.58
CA ASP A 9 -24.69 8.71 -19.01
C ASP A 9 -23.48 8.38 -18.12
N GLY A 10 -22.78 9.42 -17.62
CA GLY A 10 -21.71 9.25 -16.64
C GLY A 10 -22.18 8.70 -15.29
N LEU A 11 -23.44 8.96 -14.88
CA LEU A 11 -24.01 8.37 -13.66
C LEU A 11 -24.36 6.89 -13.88
N ILE A 12 -24.85 6.54 -15.07
CA ILE A 12 -25.09 5.13 -15.44
C ILE A 12 -23.78 4.35 -15.45
N GLU A 13 -22.70 4.91 -16.01
CA GLU A 13 -21.36 4.30 -16.00
C GLU A 13 -20.79 4.13 -14.58
N GLN A 14 -21.17 5.00 -13.64
CA GLN A 14 -20.79 4.93 -12.22
C GLN A 14 -21.64 3.93 -11.41
N GLY A 15 -22.65 3.31 -12.03
CA GLY A 15 -23.45 2.24 -11.42
C GLY A 15 -24.76 2.70 -10.76
N TYR A 16 -25.21 3.93 -11.01
CA TYR A 16 -26.54 4.40 -10.58
C TYR A 16 -27.63 3.77 -11.45
N THR A 17 -28.83 3.54 -10.87
CA THR A 17 -29.98 3.08 -11.68
C THR A 17 -30.51 4.22 -12.55
N GLU A 18 -31.27 3.89 -13.60
CA GLU A 18 -31.80 4.88 -14.54
C GLU A 18 -32.69 5.92 -13.84
N GLU A 19 -33.49 5.50 -12.86
CA GLU A 19 -34.33 6.40 -12.07
C GLU A 19 -33.52 7.34 -11.18
N GLU A 20 -32.45 6.84 -10.56
CA GLU A 20 -31.55 7.63 -9.71
C GLU A 20 -30.73 8.63 -10.55
N ALA A 21 -30.25 8.20 -11.71
CA ALA A 21 -29.50 9.04 -12.64
C ALA A 21 -30.37 10.19 -13.17
N VAL A 22 -31.65 9.93 -13.48
CA VAL A 22 -32.61 10.97 -13.87
C VAL A 22 -32.87 11.95 -12.74
N GLU A 23 -33.10 11.48 -11.52
CA GLU A 23 -33.33 12.36 -10.37
C GLU A 23 -32.11 13.26 -10.09
N HIS A 24 -30.91 12.69 -10.13
CA HIS A 24 -29.66 13.44 -9.95
C HIS A 24 -29.45 14.44 -11.08
N THR A 25 -29.74 14.07 -12.32
CA THR A 25 -29.59 14.96 -13.47
C THR A 25 -30.58 16.12 -13.40
N LEU A 26 -31.84 15.89 -13.00
CA LEU A 26 -32.86 16.95 -12.87
C LEU A 26 -32.54 18.00 -11.79
N ARG A 27 -31.73 17.67 -10.77
CA ARG A 27 -31.29 18.64 -9.76
C ARG A 27 -30.36 19.71 -10.34
N TYR A 28 -29.54 19.35 -11.34
CA TYR A 28 -28.57 20.26 -11.96
C TYR A 28 -29.03 20.77 -13.34
N PHE A 29 -29.86 19.98 -14.03
CA PHE A 29 -30.42 20.26 -15.33
C PHE A 29 -31.95 20.10 -15.27
N PRO A 30 -32.68 21.10 -14.75
CA PRO A 30 -34.13 20.99 -14.52
C PRO A 30 -34.95 20.84 -15.81
N ASP A 31 -34.38 21.18 -16.96
CA ASP A 31 -35.00 21.00 -18.29
C ASP A 31 -34.62 19.66 -18.95
N PHE A 32 -33.94 18.76 -18.22
CA PHE A 32 -33.52 17.47 -18.75
C PHE A 32 -34.71 16.55 -19.02
N SER A 33 -34.75 15.95 -20.20
CA SER A 33 -35.73 14.96 -20.61
C SER A 33 -35.05 13.95 -21.53
N LEU A 34 -35.12 12.67 -21.17
CA LEU A 34 -34.59 11.56 -21.99
C LEU A 34 -35.32 11.45 -23.34
N ASP A 35 -36.58 11.86 -23.41
CA ASP A 35 -37.43 11.77 -24.60
C ASP A 35 -37.49 13.08 -25.43
N GLY A 36 -36.71 14.10 -25.07
CA GLY A 36 -36.62 15.35 -25.84
C GLY A 36 -37.91 16.19 -25.87
N ARG A 37 -38.89 15.91 -24.99
CA ARG A 37 -40.08 16.76 -24.81
C ARG A 37 -39.86 17.72 -23.65
N LYS A 38 -39.93 19.03 -23.92
CA LYS A 38 -39.98 20.07 -22.89
C LYS A 38 -41.16 19.83 -21.94
N PRO A 39 -41.02 20.12 -20.63
CA PRO A 39 -42.17 20.12 -19.73
C PRO A 39 -43.21 21.15 -20.22
N ASP A 40 -44.47 20.74 -20.31
CA ASP A 40 -45.57 21.63 -20.73
C ASP A 40 -45.73 22.77 -19.70
N PRO A 41 -45.83 24.05 -20.11
CA PRO A 41 -46.02 25.15 -19.18
C PRO A 41 -47.40 25.05 -18.51
N ALA A 42 -47.44 25.32 -17.21
CA ALA A 42 -48.64 25.24 -16.40
C ALA A 42 -49.78 26.15 -16.92
N PRO A 43 -51.04 25.68 -16.97
CA PRO A 43 -52.18 26.57 -17.19
C PRO A 43 -52.61 27.32 -15.90
N PRO A 44 -53.14 28.55 -16.02
CA PRO A 44 -53.42 29.50 -14.93
C PRO A 44 -54.74 29.20 -14.16
N PRO A 45 -55.03 29.88 -13.03
CA PRO A 45 -56.03 29.44 -12.05
C PRO A 45 -57.47 29.77 -12.45
N GLY A 46 -58.38 28.80 -12.30
CA GLY A 46 -59.83 28.98 -12.45
C GLY A 46 -60.62 27.68 -12.22
N PHE A 47 -61.43 27.67 -11.16
CA PHE A 47 -62.48 26.70 -10.76
C PHE A 47 -63.46 26.38 -11.94
N ASP A 48 -64.18 25.25 -12.11
CA ASP A 48 -64.86 24.31 -11.20
C ASP A 48 -65.22 22.95 -11.88
N PHE A 49 -65.14 21.86 -11.09
CA PHE A 49 -66.04 20.69 -10.92
C PHE A 49 -66.33 19.56 -11.96
N ILE A 50 -65.82 18.34 -11.62
CA ILE A 50 -66.47 17.00 -11.36
C ILE A 50 -67.16 16.21 -12.52
N PRO A 51 -67.26 14.84 -12.57
CA PRO A 51 -66.70 13.72 -11.75
C PRO A 51 -66.05 12.57 -12.56
N SER A 52 -65.25 11.73 -11.90
CA SER A 52 -65.04 10.27 -12.15
C SER A 52 -63.78 9.88 -11.37
N GLU A 53 -63.66 8.84 -10.56
CA GLU A 53 -64.47 7.69 -10.19
C GLU A 53 -63.79 7.14 -8.94
N SER A 54 -64.55 6.55 -8.00
CA SER A 54 -64.02 6.03 -6.74
C SER A 54 -62.85 5.06 -6.98
N LYS A 55 -61.65 5.40 -6.49
CA LYS A 55 -60.55 4.43 -6.31
C LYS A 55 -60.47 4.00 -4.84
N PRO A 56 -60.16 2.71 -4.61
CA PRO A 56 -60.26 2.08 -3.30
C PRO A 56 -59.15 2.56 -2.36
N GLU A 57 -59.37 2.35 -1.06
CA GLU A 57 -58.42 2.55 0.02
C GLU A 57 -57.04 1.97 -0.33
N ASP A 58 -56.05 2.84 -0.54
CA ASP A 58 -54.64 2.48 -0.39
C ASP A 58 -54.20 2.87 1.01
N GLU A 59 -54.30 1.87 1.88
CA GLU A 59 -53.49 1.60 3.06
C GLU A 59 -52.32 2.59 3.25
N ALA A 60 -52.42 3.44 4.28
CA ALA A 60 -51.33 4.31 4.70
C ALA A 60 -50.08 3.45 4.95
N ALA A 61 -49.10 3.55 4.05
CA ALA A 61 -47.81 2.91 4.20
C ALA A 61 -47.20 3.35 5.54
N GLN A 62 -47.17 2.41 6.50
CA GLN A 62 -46.49 2.62 7.76
C GLN A 62 -45.01 2.89 7.46
N PRO A 63 -44.36 3.87 8.12
CA PRO A 63 -42.94 4.11 7.92
C PRO A 63 -42.18 2.83 8.29
N LEU A 64 -41.48 2.26 7.30
CA LEU A 64 -40.88 0.91 7.37
C LEU A 64 -39.79 0.78 8.46
N VAL A 65 -39.29 1.88 9.01
CA VAL A 65 -38.33 1.88 10.11
C VAL A 65 -38.55 3.08 11.02
N ASP A 66 -38.95 2.82 12.26
CA ASP A 66 -39.06 3.84 13.30
C ASP A 66 -37.65 4.15 13.87
N LEU A 67 -37.08 5.27 13.40
CA LEU A 67 -35.76 5.75 13.81
C LEU A 67 -35.67 6.05 15.32
N ASP A 68 -36.79 6.41 15.96
CA ASP A 68 -36.81 6.69 17.39
C ASP A 68 -36.79 5.40 18.22
N VAL A 69 -37.41 4.32 17.71
CA VAL A 69 -37.24 2.98 18.27
C VAL A 69 -35.80 2.49 18.13
N LEU A 70 -35.13 2.76 16.99
CA LEU A 70 -33.72 2.42 16.81
C LEU A 70 -32.80 3.21 17.75
N LYS A 71 -32.99 4.53 17.88
CA LYS A 71 -32.22 5.38 18.81
C LYS A 71 -32.42 4.95 20.26
N PHE A 72 -33.66 4.68 20.67
CA PHE A 72 -33.96 4.24 22.03
C PHE A 72 -33.38 2.85 22.32
N LYS A 73 -33.45 1.93 21.35
CA LYS A 73 -32.86 0.60 21.45
C LYS A 73 -31.34 0.70 21.55
N ALA A 74 -30.70 1.49 20.68
CA ALA A 74 -29.26 1.77 20.73
C ALA A 74 -28.83 2.40 22.06
N GLY A 75 -29.58 3.39 22.58
CA GLY A 75 -29.33 4.02 23.87
C GLY A 75 -29.41 3.03 25.04
N LYS A 76 -30.45 2.18 25.08
CA LYS A 76 -30.57 1.11 26.09
C LYS A 76 -29.43 0.09 26.00
N PHE A 77 -28.99 -0.26 24.79
CA PHE A 77 -27.82 -1.12 24.62
C PHE A 77 -26.55 -0.45 25.15
N PHE A 78 -26.36 0.85 24.87
CA PHE A 78 -25.21 1.60 25.33
C PHE A 78 -25.16 1.71 26.86
N ASP A 79 -26.30 1.97 27.52
CA ASP A 79 -26.40 2.04 28.98
C ASP A 79 -26.18 0.67 29.64
N LYS A 80 -26.72 -0.40 29.04
CA LYS A 80 -26.52 -1.77 29.53
C LYS A 80 -25.04 -2.19 29.40
N SER A 81 -24.40 -1.85 28.29
CA SER A 81 -22.97 -2.07 28.06
C SER A 81 -22.12 -1.26 29.03
N ARG A 82 -22.44 0.02 29.25
CA ARG A 82 -21.72 0.89 30.21
C ARG A 82 -21.79 0.35 31.63
N LYS A 83 -22.96 -0.12 32.07
CA LYS A 83 -23.12 -0.71 33.40
C LYS A 83 -22.36 -2.02 33.54
N TRP A 84 -22.44 -2.89 32.53
CA TRP A 84 -21.69 -4.14 32.49
C TRP A 84 -20.17 -3.91 32.52
N VAL A 85 -19.65 -2.95 31.74
CA VAL A 85 -18.23 -2.58 31.75
C VAL A 85 -17.78 -2.07 33.13
N LYS A 86 -18.64 -1.29 33.80
CA LYS A 86 -18.34 -0.78 35.14
C LYS A 86 -18.31 -1.90 36.19
N ASP A 87 -19.23 -2.86 36.10
CA ASP A 87 -19.33 -3.99 37.03
C ASP A 87 -18.23 -5.05 36.78
N ASN A 88 -17.74 -5.17 35.55
CA ASN A 88 -16.71 -6.13 35.13
C ASN A 88 -15.36 -5.47 34.79
N GLN A 89 -15.10 -4.27 35.31
CA GLN A 89 -13.95 -3.41 35.00
C GLN A 89 -12.60 -4.15 34.91
N LYS A 90 -12.30 -5.05 35.86
CA LYS A 90 -11.04 -5.82 35.87
C LYS A 90 -10.91 -6.82 34.70
N ILE A 91 -12.03 -7.43 34.29
CA ILE A 91 -12.09 -8.36 33.16
C ILE A 91 -12.01 -7.58 31.84
N VAL A 92 -12.67 -6.43 31.76
CA VAL A 92 -12.62 -5.56 30.58
C VAL A 92 -11.22 -5.00 30.35
N TYR A 93 -10.52 -4.56 31.40
CA TYR A 93 -9.13 -4.10 31.26
C TYR A 93 -8.20 -5.23 30.81
N SER A 94 -8.32 -6.43 31.40
CA SER A 94 -7.54 -7.60 30.99
C SER A 94 -7.79 -7.99 29.52
N ALA A 95 -9.07 -8.08 29.12
CA ALA A 95 -9.44 -8.38 27.74
C ALA A 95 -9.00 -7.29 26.75
N SER A 96 -9.09 -6.01 27.14
CA SER A 96 -8.61 -4.90 26.30
C SER A 96 -7.10 -4.92 26.14
N GLY A 97 -6.35 -5.28 27.19
CA GLY A 97 -4.91 -5.39 27.15
C GLY A 97 -4.45 -6.50 26.19
N ILE A 98 -5.13 -7.65 26.21
CA ILE A 98 -4.88 -8.74 25.26
C ILE A 98 -5.19 -8.29 23.83
N LEU A 99 -6.30 -7.58 23.62
CA LEU A 99 -6.71 -7.13 22.29
C LEU A 99 -5.74 -6.08 21.74
N VAL A 100 -5.26 -5.14 22.58
CA VAL A 100 -4.23 -4.18 22.22
C VAL A 100 -2.90 -4.87 21.92
N ALA A 101 -2.48 -5.84 22.74
CA ALA A 101 -1.26 -6.61 22.49
C ALA A 101 -1.33 -7.39 21.18
N LEU A 102 -2.48 -8.01 20.87
CA LEU A 102 -2.70 -8.69 19.59
C LEU A 102 -2.70 -7.73 18.41
N VAL A 103 -3.24 -6.52 18.57
CA VAL A 103 -3.19 -5.48 17.52
C VAL A 103 -1.76 -5.00 17.31
N ILE A 104 -0.97 -4.82 18.38
CA ILE A 104 0.45 -4.45 18.26
C ILE A 104 1.24 -5.56 17.56
N ILE A 105 1.04 -6.82 17.95
CA ILE A 105 1.68 -7.97 17.29
C ILE A 105 1.26 -8.04 15.81
N TYR A 106 -0.03 -7.87 15.52
CA TYR A 106 -0.53 -7.84 14.15
C TYR A 106 0.07 -6.70 13.33
N MET A 107 0.24 -5.50 13.92
CA MET A 107 0.91 -4.37 13.27
C MET A 107 2.38 -4.67 12.96
N VAL A 108 3.11 -5.39 13.84
CA VAL A 108 4.50 -5.83 13.56
C VAL A 108 4.53 -6.79 12.36
N PHE A 109 3.57 -7.71 12.23
CA PHE A 109 3.46 -8.60 11.06
C PHE A 109 2.95 -7.91 9.78
N GLN A 110 2.43 -6.68 9.87
CA GLN A 110 2.03 -5.87 8.71
C GLN A 110 3.13 -4.94 8.23
N ILE A 111 4.29 -4.89 8.90
CA ILE A 111 5.50 -4.35 8.28
C ILE A 111 5.80 -5.33 7.13
N PRO A 112 5.66 -4.93 5.85
CA PRO A 112 6.10 -5.81 4.78
C PRO A 112 7.56 -6.16 5.09
N ALA A 113 7.88 -7.45 5.20
CA ALA A 113 9.26 -7.88 5.00
C ALA A 113 9.65 -7.23 3.68
N SER A 114 10.54 -6.25 3.76
CA SER A 114 10.85 -5.42 2.63
C SER A 114 11.48 -6.34 1.60
N THR A 115 10.69 -6.82 0.63
CA THR A 115 11.16 -7.66 -0.47
C THR A 115 12.05 -6.79 -1.35
N HIS A 116 13.22 -6.41 -0.84
CA HIS A 116 14.17 -5.59 -1.54
C HIS A 116 14.71 -6.44 -2.69
N PRO A 117 14.84 -5.89 -3.91
CA PRO A 117 15.35 -6.64 -5.05
C PRO A 117 16.70 -7.34 -4.79
N ILE A 118 17.47 -6.80 -3.84
CA ILE A 118 18.76 -7.32 -3.40
C ILE A 118 18.70 -8.67 -2.68
N GLU A 119 17.55 -9.08 -2.11
CA GLU A 119 17.47 -10.33 -1.35
C GLU A 119 17.81 -11.55 -2.23
N GLY A 120 18.60 -12.48 -1.69
CA GLY A 120 19.02 -13.73 -2.34
C GLY A 120 20.51 -13.80 -2.68
N SER A 121 20.88 -14.77 -3.53
CA SER A 121 22.27 -15.07 -3.86
C SER A 121 22.73 -14.35 -5.14
N TRP A 122 23.90 -13.73 -5.09
CA TRP A 122 24.49 -12.94 -6.17
C TRP A 122 25.91 -13.42 -6.49
N THR A 123 26.09 -13.91 -7.70
CA THR A 123 27.36 -14.45 -8.17
C THR A 123 28.21 -13.35 -8.79
N LYS A 124 29.46 -13.23 -8.35
CA LYS A 124 30.50 -12.36 -8.93
C LYS A 124 31.26 -13.05 -10.07
N ALA A 125 32.05 -12.27 -10.81
CA ALA A 125 32.86 -12.76 -11.92
C ALA A 125 33.94 -13.78 -11.53
N ASP A 126 34.42 -13.72 -10.29
CA ASP A 126 35.37 -14.67 -9.70
C ASP A 126 34.71 -15.95 -9.16
N GLY A 127 33.37 -16.03 -9.21
CA GLY A 127 32.58 -17.14 -8.67
C GLY A 127 32.25 -17.02 -7.19
N GLN A 128 32.68 -15.94 -6.51
CA GLN A 128 32.23 -15.65 -5.15
C GLN A 128 30.71 -15.38 -5.16
N ILE A 129 30.02 -15.86 -4.12
CA ILE A 129 28.58 -15.64 -3.95
C ILE A 129 28.39 -14.72 -2.76
N PHE A 130 27.61 -13.67 -2.97
CA PHE A 130 27.09 -12.80 -1.92
C PHE A 130 25.64 -13.19 -1.64
N GLU A 131 25.31 -13.44 -0.38
CA GLU A 131 23.96 -13.78 0.05
C GLU A 131 23.42 -12.67 0.94
N PHE A 132 22.28 -12.09 0.53
CA PHE A 132 21.57 -11.06 1.28
C PHE A 132 20.28 -11.66 1.82
N ASP A 133 20.24 -11.96 3.11
CA ASP A 133 19.10 -12.59 3.76
C ASP A 133 18.01 -11.57 4.12
N MET A 134 16.75 -12.04 4.12
CA MET A 134 15.58 -11.22 4.46
C MET A 134 15.60 -10.63 5.88
N ASP A 135 16.41 -11.18 6.77
CA ASP A 135 16.56 -10.70 8.15
C ASP A 135 17.64 -9.60 8.30
N GLY A 136 18.28 -9.21 7.19
CA GLY A 136 19.35 -8.22 7.14
C GLY A 136 20.75 -8.81 7.33
N THR A 137 20.89 -10.13 7.40
CA THR A 137 22.20 -10.80 7.46
C THR A 137 22.85 -10.85 6.07
N PHE A 138 24.17 -10.69 6.03
CA PHE A 138 24.99 -10.75 4.81
C PHE A 138 26.05 -11.85 4.94
N ASP A 139 26.18 -12.70 3.92
CA ASP A 139 27.25 -13.71 3.83
C ASP A 139 28.01 -13.54 2.50
N ASP A 140 29.34 -13.39 2.59
CA ASP A 140 30.25 -13.30 1.44
C ASP A 140 31.18 -14.52 1.31
N GLY A 141 30.95 -15.56 2.11
CA GLY A 141 31.75 -16.77 2.21
C GLY A 141 33.00 -16.64 3.09
N THR A 142 33.24 -15.49 3.73
CA THR A 142 34.37 -15.31 4.65
C THR A 142 34.09 -15.85 6.05
N GLY A 143 32.82 -16.07 6.40
CA GLY A 143 32.38 -16.53 7.71
C GLY A 143 32.43 -15.47 8.81
N ASN A 144 32.56 -14.19 8.43
CA ASN A 144 32.42 -13.07 9.36
C ASN A 144 30.95 -12.74 9.58
N ASP A 145 30.60 -12.29 10.79
CA ASP A 145 29.27 -11.76 11.05
C ASP A 145 29.12 -10.42 10.32
N ALA A 146 28.15 -10.33 9.43
CA ALA A 146 27.87 -9.12 8.68
C ALA A 146 26.37 -8.88 8.50
N THR A 147 25.99 -7.60 8.44
CA THR A 147 24.64 -7.15 8.16
C THR A 147 24.64 -6.20 6.98
N TRP A 148 23.47 -6.04 6.37
CA TRP A 148 23.27 -5.11 5.27
C TRP A 148 22.00 -4.28 5.44
N GLU A 149 22.02 -3.08 4.86
CA GLU A 149 20.85 -2.23 4.72
C GLU A 149 20.92 -1.43 3.40
N ILE A 150 19.76 -0.95 2.94
CA ILE A 150 19.67 -0.07 1.77
C ILE A 150 19.17 1.30 2.20
N ASP A 151 19.90 2.34 1.81
CA ASP A 151 19.48 3.74 1.87
C ASP A 151 19.46 4.33 0.45
N GLY A 152 18.29 4.36 -0.16
CA GLY A 152 18.13 4.84 -1.54
C GLY A 152 18.88 3.97 -2.56
N ASP A 153 19.91 4.53 -3.20
CA ASP A 153 20.80 3.83 -4.14
C ASP A 153 22.12 3.37 -3.49
N GLU A 154 22.24 3.46 -2.17
CA GLU A 154 23.37 2.99 -1.40
C GLU A 154 23.04 1.68 -0.68
N LEU A 155 23.95 0.73 -0.78
CA LEU A 155 24.03 -0.50 -0.04
C LEU A 155 25.10 -0.33 1.04
N ILE A 156 24.71 -0.45 2.30
CA ILE A 156 25.61 -0.37 3.44
C ILE A 156 25.79 -1.79 3.98
N ILE A 157 27.03 -2.24 4.09
CA ILE A 157 27.39 -3.54 4.67
C ILE A 157 28.26 -3.26 5.89
N VAL A 158 27.90 -3.81 7.04
CA VAL A 158 28.69 -3.72 8.27
C VAL A 158 29.12 -5.12 8.65
N SER A 159 30.43 -5.37 8.68
CA SER A 159 31.00 -6.65 9.10
C SER A 159 31.89 -6.49 10.32
N THR A 160 31.94 -7.53 11.14
CA THR A 160 32.84 -7.63 12.28
C THR A 160 33.86 -8.71 12.02
N VAL A 161 35.14 -8.35 12.01
CA VAL A 161 36.26 -9.28 11.79
C VAL A 161 37.02 -9.48 13.11
N GLY A 162 37.15 -10.73 13.54
CA GLY A 162 37.80 -11.11 14.80
C GLY A 162 36.83 -11.25 15.97
N ASP A 163 37.37 -11.56 17.15
CA ASP A 163 36.59 -11.87 18.36
C ASP A 163 36.98 -10.96 19.53
N GLY A 164 35.99 -10.56 20.33
CA GLY A 164 36.22 -9.87 21.62
C GLY A 164 36.65 -8.40 21.48
N ASP A 165 37.53 -7.94 22.38
CA ASP A 165 37.95 -6.54 22.44
C ASP A 165 38.84 -6.10 21.25
N ASP A 166 39.35 -7.06 20.47
CA ASP A 166 40.16 -6.83 19.27
C ASP A 166 39.33 -6.91 17.97
N ALA A 167 38.00 -7.06 18.09
CA ALA A 167 37.11 -7.10 16.94
C ALA A 167 37.19 -5.77 16.16
N THR A 168 37.32 -5.88 14.84
CA THR A 168 37.35 -4.73 13.94
C THR A 168 36.02 -4.63 13.22
N GLU A 169 35.34 -3.50 13.39
CA GLU A 169 34.14 -3.17 12.64
C GLU A 169 34.55 -2.55 11.30
N ILE A 170 34.05 -3.10 10.21
CA ILE A 170 34.27 -2.63 8.84
C ILE A 170 32.91 -2.27 8.26
N LYS A 171 32.70 -0.99 7.97
CA LYS A 171 31.50 -0.51 7.30
C LYS A 171 31.84 -0.10 5.87
N GLN A 172 31.20 -0.76 4.92
CA GLN A 172 31.37 -0.52 3.50
C GLN A 172 30.10 0.14 2.96
N THR A 173 30.27 1.21 2.19
CA THR A 173 29.17 1.85 1.48
C THR A 173 29.39 1.65 -0.02
N LEU A 174 28.42 1.04 -0.67
CA LEU A 174 28.43 0.75 -2.08
C LEU A 174 27.27 1.47 -2.76
N LYS A 175 27.53 2.13 -3.88
CA LYS A 175 26.46 2.53 -4.79
C LYS A 175 25.99 1.29 -5.56
N GLN A 176 24.68 1.12 -5.69
CA GLN A 176 24.08 -0.01 -6.38
C GLN A 176 23.09 0.41 -7.48
N GLY A 177 22.85 -0.48 -8.43
CA GLY A 177 21.78 -0.33 -9.41
C GLY A 177 21.40 -1.64 -10.08
N PHE A 178 20.10 -1.93 -10.08
CA PHE A 178 19.55 -3.15 -10.66
C PHE A 178 19.27 -3.00 -12.16
N SER A 179 19.30 -4.13 -12.87
CA SER A 179 18.65 -4.25 -14.17
C SER A 179 17.12 -4.23 -14.03
N ASP A 180 16.43 -3.91 -15.12
CA ASP A 180 14.96 -3.85 -15.15
C ASP A 180 14.26 -5.15 -14.74
N ASP A 181 14.95 -6.29 -14.88
CA ASP A 181 14.46 -7.62 -14.52
C ASP A 181 14.96 -8.11 -13.15
N GLU A 182 15.70 -7.27 -12.42
CA GLU A 182 16.26 -7.56 -11.08
C GLU A 182 17.14 -8.82 -11.05
N LYS A 183 17.68 -9.23 -12.21
CA LYS A 183 18.57 -10.39 -12.34
C LYS A 183 20.05 -10.03 -12.38
N ALA A 184 20.36 -8.75 -12.52
CA ALA A 184 21.71 -8.21 -12.46
C ALA A 184 21.74 -6.96 -11.58
N MET A 185 22.85 -6.80 -10.87
CA MET A 185 23.13 -5.62 -10.06
C MET A 185 24.54 -5.15 -10.36
N TRP A 186 24.69 -3.85 -10.61
CA TRP A 186 25.98 -3.19 -10.61
C TRP A 186 26.23 -2.61 -9.22
N ILE A 187 27.42 -2.83 -8.67
CA ILE A 187 27.86 -2.27 -7.40
C ILE A 187 29.20 -1.57 -7.57
N MET A 188 29.43 -0.51 -6.80
CA MET A 188 30.70 0.21 -6.77
C MET A 188 30.93 0.76 -5.36
N TRP A 189 32.10 0.54 -4.79
CA TRP A 189 32.46 1.10 -3.49
C TRP A 189 32.54 2.63 -3.62
N VAL A 190 31.91 3.31 -2.67
CA VAL A 190 31.94 4.77 -2.54
C VAL A 190 32.41 5.22 -1.17
N GLY A 191 32.43 4.31 -0.18
CA GLY A 191 32.94 4.58 1.15
C GLY A 191 33.45 3.33 1.86
N LEU A 192 34.41 3.53 2.75
CA LEU A 192 34.91 2.53 3.69
C LEU A 192 35.21 3.20 5.02
N GLU A 193 34.67 2.66 6.10
CA GLU A 193 35.01 3.05 7.48
C GLU A 193 35.57 1.81 8.21
N ILE A 194 36.67 1.98 8.93
CA ILE A 194 37.27 0.93 9.78
C ILE A 194 37.29 1.47 11.21
N ASN A 195 36.57 0.81 12.12
CA ASN A 195 36.37 1.27 13.50
C ASN A 195 35.90 2.73 13.59
N GLY A 196 35.08 3.16 12.63
CA GLY A 196 34.57 4.54 12.52
C GLY A 196 35.54 5.56 11.95
N GLU A 197 36.76 5.17 11.56
CA GLU A 197 37.70 6.02 10.84
C GLU A 197 37.49 5.88 9.32
N ASP A 198 37.39 7.00 8.62
CA ASP A 198 37.24 7.02 7.15
C ASP A 198 38.53 6.50 6.47
N ALA A 199 38.38 5.36 5.80
CA ALA A 199 39.40 4.68 5.01
C ALA A 199 38.99 4.61 3.52
N SER A 200 38.10 5.49 3.06
CA SER A 200 37.57 5.47 1.69
C SER A 200 38.65 5.67 0.61
N SER A 201 39.83 6.16 0.96
CA SER A 201 40.97 6.21 0.03
C SER A 201 41.61 4.85 -0.27
N GLU A 202 41.31 3.82 0.52
CA GLU A 202 41.85 2.46 0.37
C GLU A 202 41.03 1.59 -0.59
N VAL A 203 39.79 1.98 -0.89
CA VAL A 203 38.95 1.26 -1.84
C VAL A 203 39.17 1.74 -3.27
N GLU A 204 39.33 0.79 -4.18
CA GLU A 204 39.28 1.10 -5.61
C GLU A 204 37.82 1.26 -6.02
N ASN A 205 37.52 2.36 -6.72
CA ASN A 205 36.22 2.64 -7.32
C ASN A 205 35.97 1.74 -8.55
N THR A 206 36.10 0.43 -8.36
CA THR A 206 35.89 -0.57 -9.40
C THR A 206 34.44 -0.98 -9.41
N CYS A 207 33.81 -0.83 -10.56
CA CYS A 207 32.42 -1.20 -10.72
C CYS A 207 32.29 -2.69 -11.07
N ILE A 208 31.50 -3.41 -10.29
CA ILE A 208 31.36 -4.86 -10.35
C ILE A 208 29.92 -5.21 -10.76
N LEU A 209 29.80 -6.12 -11.73
CA LEU A 209 28.53 -6.73 -12.09
C LEU A 209 28.35 -8.03 -11.29
N VAL A 210 27.23 -8.16 -10.60
CA VAL A 210 26.82 -9.41 -9.94
C VAL A 210 25.50 -9.90 -10.51
N ILE A 211 25.34 -11.22 -10.60
CA ILE A 211 24.19 -11.87 -11.25
C ILE A 211 23.44 -12.73 -10.24
N LYS A 212 22.13 -12.53 -10.16
CA LYS A 212 21.26 -13.25 -9.23
C LYS A 212 21.14 -14.72 -9.61
N ASP A 213 21.33 -15.61 -8.64
CA ASP A 213 21.17 -17.06 -8.75
C ASP A 213 21.90 -17.71 -9.95
N SER A 214 23.05 -17.17 -10.37
CA SER A 214 23.73 -17.66 -11.57
C SER A 214 24.58 -18.90 -11.31
N SER A 215 24.38 -19.91 -12.16
CA SER A 215 25.23 -21.12 -12.24
C SER A 215 26.34 -21.02 -13.29
N SER A 216 26.27 -20.01 -14.17
CA SER A 216 27.19 -19.77 -15.29
C SER A 216 27.35 -18.26 -15.51
N TYR A 217 28.18 -17.63 -14.68
CA TYR A 217 28.31 -16.17 -14.65
C TYR A 217 28.63 -15.58 -16.03
N SER A 218 29.57 -16.17 -16.77
CA SER A 218 30.03 -15.63 -18.05
C SER A 218 28.93 -15.58 -19.12
N GLU A 219 28.05 -16.58 -19.15
CA GLU A 219 26.93 -16.65 -20.09
C GLU A 219 25.86 -15.62 -19.72
N ASP A 220 25.53 -15.49 -18.43
CA ASP A 220 24.50 -14.57 -17.97
C ASP A 220 24.95 -13.11 -18.00
N ALA A 221 26.18 -12.82 -17.57
CA ALA A 221 26.74 -11.47 -17.55
C ALA A 221 26.76 -10.83 -18.96
N SER A 222 26.95 -11.63 -20.01
CA SER A 222 26.95 -11.15 -21.40
C SER A 222 25.69 -10.36 -21.79
N LYS A 223 24.55 -10.65 -21.14
CA LYS A 223 23.25 -9.98 -21.37
C LYS A 223 23.19 -8.58 -20.77
N TYR A 224 24.02 -8.29 -19.77
CA TYR A 224 23.94 -7.07 -18.95
C TYR A 224 25.16 -6.16 -19.09
N ILE A 225 26.30 -6.67 -19.57
CA ILE A 225 27.54 -5.87 -19.75
C ILE A 225 27.30 -4.60 -20.57
N SER A 226 26.46 -4.67 -21.61
CA SER A 226 26.12 -3.51 -22.46
C SER A 226 25.14 -2.53 -21.82
N LYS A 227 24.51 -2.90 -20.70
CA LYS A 227 23.56 -2.09 -19.93
C LYS A 227 24.21 -1.48 -18.69
N ARG A 228 25.53 -1.28 -18.71
CA ARG A 228 26.26 -0.68 -17.60
C ARG A 228 25.72 0.74 -17.29
N PRO A 229 25.43 1.07 -16.03
CA PRO A 229 24.99 2.41 -15.64
C PRO A 229 26.05 3.47 -15.92
N SER A 230 25.63 4.71 -16.17
CA SER A 230 26.55 5.82 -16.47
C SER A 230 27.42 6.26 -15.29
N TRP A 231 27.06 5.90 -14.06
CA TRP A 231 27.88 6.16 -12.87
C TRP A 231 28.95 5.09 -12.62
N CYS A 232 28.93 4.03 -13.42
CA CYS A 232 29.77 2.86 -13.34
C CYS A 232 30.77 2.90 -14.51
N GLU A 233 31.69 3.86 -14.48
CA GLU A 233 32.71 4.07 -15.54
C GLU A 233 34.12 3.68 -15.08
#